data_AF-A0A0B6X7V8-F1
#
_entry.id   AF-A0A0B6X7V8-F1
#
_cell.length_a   1.000
_cell.length_b   1.000
_cell.length_c   1.000
_cell.angle_alpha   90.00
_cell.angle_beta   90.00
_cell.angle_gamma   90.00
#
_symmetry.space_group_name_H-M   'P 1'
#
loop_
_entity.id
_entity.type
_entity.pdbx_description
1 polymer ?
#
loop_
_entity_poly.entity_id
_entity_poly.type
_entity_poly.pdbx_seq_one_letter_code
_entity_poly.pdbx_strand_id
1 'polypeptide(L)'
;MNIFVSYTTRDDNVDKTLLESISEIVSLYGHCYIDLLHNTEKDKQRHVEFMLSQANLLILIASNSIFTSKWVQWELSEAKRCCIPIIIVDAKSDMSNILKNLKSILTSNSYLSS
;
A
#
# COMPACT_ATOMS: atom_id res chain seq x y z
N MET A 1 9.51 -8.28 -7.37
CA MET A 1 9.47 -7.21 -6.35
C MET A 1 8.27 -7.45 -5.46
N ASN A 2 8.45 -7.46 -4.14
CA ASN A 2 7.34 -7.56 -3.18
C ASN A 2 6.85 -6.14 -2.83
N ILE A 3 5.55 -5.89 -2.97
CA ILE A 3 4.95 -4.58 -2.78
C ILE A 3 3.91 -4.68 -1.68
N PHE A 4 4.13 -3.95 -0.59
CA PHE A 4 3.21 -3.85 0.53
C PHE A 4 2.32 -2.63 0.36
N VAL A 5 1.01 -2.80 0.42
CA VAL A 5 0.04 -1.70 0.30
C VAL A 5 -0.60 -1.46 1.67
N SER A 6 -0.24 -0.33 2.28
CA SER A 6 -0.82 0.18 3.52
C SER A 6 -2.02 1.08 3.21
N TYR A 7 -3.10 0.94 3.99
CA TYR A 7 -4.36 1.66 3.80
C TYR A 7 -5.09 1.85 5.14
N THR A 8 -6.11 2.72 5.17
CA THR A 8 -7.08 2.79 6.27
C THR A 8 -8.50 2.79 5.76
N THR A 9 -9.35 1.96 6.35
CA THR A 9 -10.80 1.90 6.10
C THR A 9 -11.62 2.82 7.01
N ARG A 10 -10.97 3.70 7.79
CA ARG A 10 -11.63 4.53 8.81
C ARG A 10 -12.43 5.70 8.25
N ASP A 11 -12.02 6.20 7.09
CA ASP A 11 -12.82 7.16 6.32
C ASP A 11 -13.37 6.36 5.14
N ASP A 12 -14.67 6.47 4.84
CA ASP A 12 -15.39 5.73 3.79
C ASP A 12 -14.82 5.90 2.35
N ASN A 13 -13.66 6.51 2.20
CA ASN A 13 -12.93 6.74 0.95
C ASN A 13 -12.14 5.51 0.47
N VAL A 14 -11.83 4.55 1.36
CA VAL A 14 -11.11 3.32 0.99
C VAL A 14 -12.01 2.11 1.25
N ASP A 15 -12.62 1.62 0.18
CA ASP A 15 -13.43 0.41 0.19
C ASP A 15 -12.69 -0.79 -0.43
N LYS A 16 -13.34 -1.95 -0.38
CA LYS A 16 -12.78 -3.19 -0.93
C LYS A 16 -12.58 -3.12 -2.44
N THR A 17 -13.48 -2.47 -3.16
CA THR A 17 -13.45 -2.35 -4.64
C THR A 17 -12.26 -1.51 -5.11
N LEU A 18 -11.95 -0.41 -4.41
CA LEU A 18 -10.76 0.38 -4.64
C LEU A 18 -9.50 -0.45 -4.38
N LEU A 19 -9.45 -1.20 -3.27
CA LEU A 19 -8.29 -2.04 -2.94
C LEU A 19 -8.07 -3.16 -3.96
N GLU A 20 -9.14 -3.78 -4.47
CA GLU A 20 -9.08 -4.76 -5.57
C GLU A 20 -8.51 -4.13 -6.84
N SER A 21 -9.01 -2.96 -7.23
CA SER A 21 -8.52 -2.22 -8.40
C SER A 21 -7.05 -1.80 -8.25
N ILE A 22 -6.64 -1.38 -7.05
CA ILE A 22 -5.24 -1.09 -6.73
C ILE A 22 -4.42 -2.37 -6.84
N SER A 23 -4.89 -3.48 -6.30
CA SER A 23 -4.20 -4.77 -6.35
C SER A 23 -3.92 -5.20 -7.78
N GLU A 24 -4.92 -5.10 -8.67
CA GLU A 24 -4.77 -5.43 -10.10
C GLU A 24 -3.67 -4.59 -10.76
N ILE A 25 -3.64 -3.28 -10.52
CA ILE A 25 -2.63 -2.38 -11.09
C ILE A 25 -1.24 -2.67 -10.53
N VAL A 26 -1.12 -2.78 -9.20
CA VAL A 26 0.15 -3.01 -8.52
C VAL A 26 0.74 -4.36 -8.90
N SER A 27 -0.11 -5.37 -9.12
CA SER A 27 0.30 -6.72 -9.53
C SER A 27 1.00 -6.76 -10.89
N LEU A 28 0.82 -5.73 -11.74
CA LEU A 28 1.56 -5.60 -13.00
C LEU A 28 3.05 -5.29 -12.78
N TYR A 29 3.43 -4.80 -11.59
CA TYR A 29 4.78 -4.35 -11.27
C TYR A 29 5.47 -5.23 -10.20
N GLY A 30 4.74 -6.14 -9.56
CA GLY A 30 5.28 -7.02 -8.51
C GLY A 30 4.23 -7.81 -7.75
N HIS A 31 4.64 -8.54 -6.72
CA HIS A 31 3.73 -9.27 -5.84
C HIS A 31 3.07 -8.30 -4.87
N CYS A 32 1.77 -8.03 -5.08
CA CYS A 32 0.98 -7.14 -4.26
C CYS A 32 0.51 -7.83 -2.97
N TYR A 33 0.72 -7.19 -1.82
CA TYR A 33 0.15 -7.58 -0.54
C TYR A 33 -0.73 -6.47 0.05
N ILE A 34 -2.01 -6.79 0.30
CA ILE A 34 -2.98 -5.94 0.99
C ILE A 34 -3.59 -6.79 2.10
N ASP A 35 -3.45 -6.36 3.36
CA ASP A 35 -3.92 -7.11 4.54
C ASP A 35 -5.41 -7.51 4.42
N LEU A 36 -6.30 -6.57 4.07
CA LEU A 36 -7.74 -6.85 3.94
C LEU A 36 -8.08 -7.97 2.95
N LEU A 37 -7.30 -8.08 1.88
CA LEU A 37 -7.60 -8.96 0.76
C LEU A 37 -6.89 -10.31 0.89
N HIS A 38 -5.69 -10.33 1.47
CA HIS A 38 -4.80 -11.49 1.40
C HIS A 38 -4.53 -12.14 2.77
N ASN A 39 -4.78 -11.47 3.89
CA ASN A 39 -4.49 -12.03 5.20
C ASN A 39 -5.60 -12.95 5.70
N THR A 40 -5.38 -14.26 5.54
CA THR A 40 -6.25 -15.33 6.07
C THR A 40 -5.67 -16.01 7.31
N GLU A 41 -4.53 -15.52 7.82
CA GLU A 41 -3.81 -16.13 8.92
C GLU A 41 -4.51 -15.95 10.26
N LYS A 42 -4.27 -16.91 11.17
CA LYS A 42 -4.81 -16.87 12.54
C LYS A 42 -4.18 -15.74 13.36
N ASP A 43 -2.88 -15.52 13.20
CA ASP A 43 -2.15 -14.40 13.81
C ASP A 43 -1.92 -13.32 12.75
N LYS A 44 -2.94 -12.47 12.58
CA LYS A 44 -2.95 -11.46 11.53
C LYS A 44 -1.81 -10.45 11.66
N GLN A 45 -1.52 -10.01 12.89
CA GLN A 45 -0.51 -8.98 13.13
C GLN A 45 0.88 -9.49 12.79
N ARG A 46 1.24 -10.68 13.28
CA ARG A 46 2.53 -11.29 12.97
C ARG A 46 2.70 -11.55 11.48
N HIS A 47 1.63 -11.92 10.79
CA HIS A 47 1.67 -12.09 9.34
C HIS A 47 1.92 -10.77 8.61
N VAL A 48 1.26 -9.67 9.01
CA VAL A 48 1.52 -8.33 8.46
C VAL A 48 2.97 -7.90 8.69
N GLU A 49 3.49 -8.09 9.90
CA GLU A 49 4.89 -7.79 10.24
C GLU A 49 5.86 -8.57 9.33
N PHE A 50 5.61 -9.87 9.16
CA PHE A 50 6.40 -10.71 8.27
C PHE A 50 6.33 -10.19 6.82
N MET A 51 5.14 -9.94 6.29
CA MET A 51 4.97 -9.48 4.91
C MET A 51 5.62 -8.12 4.66
N LEU A 52 5.55 -7.19 5.63
CA LEU A 52 6.24 -5.90 5.55
C LEU A 52 7.77 -6.08 5.56
N SER A 53 8.30 -6.99 6.38
CA SER A 53 9.75 -7.26 6.41
C SER A 53 10.30 -7.81 5.09
N GLN A 54 9.45 -8.45 4.28
CA GLN A 54 9.81 -8.99 2.97
C GLN A 54 9.58 -7.99 1.82
N ALA A 55 9.01 -6.82 2.11
CA ALA A 55 8.64 -5.85 1.10
C ALA A 55 9.87 -5.10 0.56
N ASN A 56 9.86 -4.83 -0.74
CA ASN A 56 10.85 -3.98 -1.40
C ASN A 56 10.32 -2.57 -1.65
N LEU A 57 9.00 -2.38 -1.50
CA LEU A 57 8.30 -1.12 -1.69
C LEU A 57 7.06 -1.09 -0.80
N LEU A 58 6.81 0.03 -0.14
CA LEU A 58 5.56 0.32 0.55
C LEU A 58 4.77 1.38 -0.22
N ILE A 59 3.51 1.09 -0.53
CA ILE A 59 2.56 2.05 -1.09
C ILE A 59 1.55 2.41 -0.01
N LEU A 60 1.49 3.68 0.37
CA LEU A 60 0.53 4.20 1.33
C LEU A 60 -0.65 4.86 0.60
N ILE A 61 -1.85 4.30 0.76
CA ILE A 61 -3.09 4.90 0.28
C ILE A 61 -3.60 5.87 1.36
N ALA A 62 -3.28 7.14 1.20
CA ALA A 62 -3.47 8.17 2.21
C ALA A 62 -4.89 8.77 2.16
N SER A 63 -5.75 8.37 3.11
CA SER A 63 -6.98 9.11 3.44
C SER A 63 -6.72 10.20 4.50
N ASN A 64 -7.73 10.99 4.86
CA ASN A 64 -7.58 12.06 5.86
C ASN A 64 -7.19 11.53 7.26
N SER A 65 -7.63 10.32 7.64
CA SER A 65 -7.32 9.69 8.93
C SER A 65 -6.07 8.81 8.90
N ILE A 66 -5.42 8.60 7.75
CA ILE A 66 -4.30 7.64 7.60
C ILE A 66 -3.19 7.88 8.64
N PHE A 67 -2.85 9.14 8.87
CA PHE A 67 -1.78 9.54 9.78
C PHE A 67 -2.20 9.49 11.26
N THR A 68 -3.47 9.28 11.56
CA THR A 68 -3.98 9.10 12.94
C THR A 68 -3.97 7.64 13.38
N SER A 69 -3.79 6.71 12.45
CA SER A 69 -3.72 5.28 12.77
C SER A 69 -2.34 4.94 13.36
N LYS A 70 -2.31 4.55 14.64
CA LYS A 70 -1.10 4.07 15.31
C LYS A 70 -0.44 2.91 14.55
N TRP A 71 -1.24 2.05 13.92
CA TRP A 71 -0.73 0.91 13.15
C TRP A 71 -0.02 1.36 11.88
N VAL A 72 -0.60 2.28 11.12
CA VAL A 72 0.04 2.84 9.92
C VAL A 72 1.33 3.60 10.28
N GLN A 73 1.33 4.34 11.39
CA GLN A 73 2.56 4.99 11.87
C GLN A 73 3.66 3.97 12.18
N TRP A 74 3.30 2.82 12.75
CA TRP A 74 4.24 1.71 12.96
C TRP A 74 4.76 1.16 11.62
N GLU A 75 3.89 0.88 10.64
CA GLU A 75 4.29 0.38 9.31
C GLU A 75 5.27 1.35 8.61
N LEU A 76 4.99 2.66 8.67
CA LEU A 76 5.86 3.69 8.10
C LEU A 76 7.20 3.80 8.84
N SER A 77 7.19 3.64 10.16
CA SER A 77 8.41 3.66 10.97
C SER A 77 9.28 2.43 10.68
N GLU A 78 8.65 1.27 10.54
CA GLU A 78 9.31 0.01 10.22
C GLU A 78 9.87 0.01 8.79
N ALA A 79 9.10 0.50 7.81
CA ALA A 79 9.59 0.68 6.45
C ALA A 79 10.82 1.58 6.40
N LYS A 80 10.81 2.71 7.13
CA LYS A 80 11.99 3.59 7.25
C LYS A 80 13.17 2.88 7.90
N ARG A 81 12.94 2.13 8.98
CA ARG A 81 13.98 1.35 9.68
C ARG A 81 14.64 0.33 8.74
N CYS A 82 13.85 -0.30 7.88
CA CYS A 82 14.29 -1.29 6.90
C CYS A 82 14.76 -0.69 5.57
N CYS A 83 14.84 0.65 5.45
CA CYS A 83 15.18 1.35 4.20
C CYS A 83 14.27 0.97 3.01
N ILE A 84 13.01 0.62 3.29
CA ILE A 84 12.00 0.32 2.28
C ILE A 84 11.49 1.67 1.73
N PRO A 85 11.56 1.91 0.41
CA PRO A 85 11.01 3.11 -0.20
C PRO A 85 9.50 3.19 0.01
N ILE A 86 9.00 4.41 0.23
CA ILE A 86 7.58 4.67 0.50
C ILE A 86 7.02 5.58 -0.59
N ILE A 87 5.97 5.13 -1.27
CA ILE A 87 5.18 5.93 -2.20
C ILE A 87 3.85 6.28 -1.53
N ILE A 88 3.47 7.56 -1.55
CA ILE A 88 2.20 8.02 -1.00
C ILE A 88 1.25 8.34 -2.15
N VAL A 89 0.05 7.77 -2.11
CA VAL A 89 -1.03 8.03 -3.06
C VAL A 89 -2.21 8.62 -2.29
N ASP A 90 -2.55 9.87 -2.55
CA ASP A 90 -3.65 10.56 -1.87
C ASP A 90 -5.02 10.03 -2.35
N ALA A 91 -5.86 9.60 -1.41
CA ALA A 91 -7.20 9.07 -1.62
C ALA A 91 -8.31 10.12 -1.43
N LYS A 92 -7.99 11.42 -1.48
CA LYS A 92 -8.97 12.53 -1.42
C LYS A 92 -9.75 12.76 -2.71
N SER A 93 -9.47 12.04 -3.79
CA SER A 93 -10.10 12.22 -5.12
C SER A 93 -10.89 10.99 -5.52
N ASP A 94 -11.71 11.10 -6.57
CA ASP A 94 -12.43 9.96 -7.14
C ASP A 94 -11.48 8.81 -7.54
N MET A 95 -11.97 7.57 -7.45
CA MET A 95 -11.23 6.32 -7.74
C MET A 95 -10.39 6.41 -9.02
N SER A 96 -10.96 6.90 -10.13
CA SER A 96 -10.27 7.02 -11.41
C SER A 96 -8.99 7.86 -11.33
N ASN A 97 -8.98 8.92 -10.52
CA ASN A 97 -7.80 9.77 -10.34
C ASN A 97 -6.76 9.08 -9.48
N ILE A 98 -7.17 8.35 -8.44
CA ILE A 98 -6.27 7.53 -7.60
C ILE A 98 -5.53 6.51 -8.47
N LEU A 99 -6.28 5.74 -9.28
CA LEU A 99 -5.70 4.71 -10.15
C LEU A 99 -4.78 5.31 -11.22
N LYS A 100 -5.13 6.48 -11.78
CA LYS A 100 -4.29 7.19 -12.77
C LYS A 100 -2.99 7.69 -12.14
N ASN A 101 -3.06 8.29 -10.95
CA ASN A 101 -1.89 8.77 -10.22
C ASN A 101 -0.96 7.60 -9.85
N LEU A 102 -1.53 6.51 -9.32
CA LEU A 102 -0.79 5.28 -9.00
C LEU A 102 -0.05 4.73 -10.23
N LYS A 103 -0.75 4.57 -11.36
CA LYS A 103 -0.13 4.13 -12.63
C LYS A 103 1.00 5.06 -13.05
N SER A 104 0.81 6.36 -12.98
CA SER A 104 1.82 7.35 -13.36
C SER A 104 3.08 7.24 -12.51
N ILE A 105 2.92 7.10 -11.18
CA ILE A 105 4.04 7.00 -10.24
C ILE A 105 4.81 5.69 -10.46
N LEU A 106 4.10 4.55 -10.56
CA LEU A 106 4.73 3.25 -10.78
C LEU A 106 5.47 3.18 -12.11
N THR A 107 4.89 3.76 -13.16
CA THR A 107 5.53 3.84 -14.48
C THR A 107 6.79 4.70 -14.42
N SER A 108 6.75 5.86 -13.77
CA SER A 108 7.92 6.74 -13.62
C SER A 108 9.06 6.10 -12.82
N ASN A 109 8.74 5.29 -11.80
CA ASN A 109 9.73 4.58 -11.00
C ASN A 109 10.26 3.30 -11.69
N SER A 110 9.50 2.70 -12.61
CA SER A 110 9.96 1.53 -13.36
C SER A 110 11.11 1.82 -14.34
N TYR A 111 11.26 3.08 -14.80
CA TYR A 111 12.39 3.51 -15.63
C TYR A 111 13.70 3.76 -14.85
N LEU A 112 13.66 3.76 -13.51
CA LEU A 112 14.85 3.94 -12.67
C LEU A 112 15.60 2.62 -12.42
N SER A 113 15.17 1.52 -13.05
CA SER A 113 15.77 0.19 -12.93
C SER A 113 16.41 -0.33 -14.23
N SER A 114 16.62 0.53 -15.23
CA SER A 114 17.34 0.22 -16.47
C SER A 114 18.68 0.91 -16.55
#